data_AF-A0A932ZKE0-F1
#
_entry.id   AF-A0A932ZKE0-F1
#
_cell.length_a   1.000
_cell.length_b   1.000
_cell.length_c   1.000
_cell.angle_alpha   90.00
_cell.angle_beta   90.00
_cell.angle_gamma   90.00
#
_symmetry.space_group_name_H-M   'P 1'
#
loop_
_entity.id
_entity.type
_entity.pdbx_description
1 polymer ?
#
loop_
_entity_poly.entity_id
_entity_poly.type
_entity_poly.pdbx_seq_one_letter_code
_entity_poly.pdbx_strand_id
1 'polypeptide(L)'
;MERISTFIEELGRKSVPPQTEVRDNAAGHDLKLADIAAFFNACQNQSNPLTMGEQALLEQLSGTGFLSKCNGIYESTQPAALIGMSRSGVMTPRNEVALHEIAHAYYFVDADFRTDVNAVWSSLKPHEQKFLAGAMVASGFYASGDPEILQTEAHAHSIEKVFEGSGIVNLLIYAEQNCDKAPETKGCSDFWSYRGEIEAFLFSLHNRYAEISECRLPLLPCTPDKKSTTMMTASSIHAAIKDLSYKEVSRTVKGIDALSKLELPPYARRNPSPYARMNMLQARFDQRHHRKKTQ
;
A
#
# COMPACT_ATOMS: atom_id res chain seq x y z
N MET A 1 6.58 -2.78 -17.39
CA MET A 1 6.64 -3.18 -15.97
C MET A 1 5.74 -4.36 -15.75
N GLU A 2 4.47 -4.27 -16.17
CA GLU A 2 3.49 -5.37 -16.14
C GLU A 2 4.03 -6.79 -16.41
N ARG A 3 4.73 -7.08 -17.53
CA ARG A 3 5.24 -8.45 -17.80
C ARG A 3 6.25 -8.95 -16.75
N ILE A 4 7.04 -8.02 -16.22
CA ILE A 4 8.02 -8.28 -15.17
C ILE A 4 7.28 -8.50 -13.85
N SER A 5 6.30 -7.64 -13.52
CA SER A 5 5.44 -7.80 -12.33
C SER A 5 4.69 -9.14 -12.36
N THR A 6 4.00 -9.50 -13.44
CA THR A 6 3.32 -10.80 -13.60
C THR A 6 4.29 -11.98 -13.39
N PHE A 7 5.52 -11.91 -13.93
CA PHE A 7 6.54 -12.93 -13.69
C PHE A 7 6.89 -13.08 -12.21
N ILE A 8 7.00 -11.97 -11.49
CA ILE A 8 7.41 -11.92 -10.09
C ILE A 8 6.27 -12.32 -9.16
N GLU A 9 5.13 -11.64 -9.28
CA GLU A 9 4.02 -11.65 -8.34
C GLU A 9 3.04 -12.81 -8.61
N GLU A 10 2.69 -13.04 -9.88
CA GLU A 10 1.68 -14.06 -10.24
C GLU A 10 2.30 -15.43 -10.48
N LEU A 11 3.44 -15.48 -11.18
CA LEU A 11 4.06 -16.73 -11.62
C LEU A 11 5.20 -17.22 -10.72
N GLY A 12 5.53 -16.46 -9.67
CA GLY A 12 6.54 -16.84 -8.68
C GLY A 12 7.89 -17.16 -9.31
N ARG A 13 8.27 -16.41 -10.35
CA ARG A 13 9.53 -16.55 -11.12
C ARG A 13 9.70 -17.86 -11.90
N LYS A 14 8.62 -18.61 -12.16
CA LYS A 14 8.71 -19.93 -12.83
C LYS A 14 8.76 -19.84 -14.35
N SER A 15 7.98 -18.94 -14.95
CA SER A 15 7.83 -18.83 -16.40
C SER A 15 7.60 -17.39 -16.81
N VAL A 16 8.29 -16.93 -17.87
CA VAL A 16 8.07 -15.58 -18.40
C VAL A 16 6.80 -15.60 -19.24
N PRO A 17 5.79 -14.76 -18.94
CA PRO A 17 4.56 -14.73 -19.71
C PRO A 17 4.84 -14.23 -21.15
N PRO A 18 4.06 -14.70 -22.14
CA PRO A 18 4.15 -14.19 -23.50
C PRO A 18 3.75 -12.71 -23.53
N GLN A 19 4.31 -11.95 -24.48
CA GLN A 19 4.12 -10.50 -24.57
C GLN A 19 2.64 -10.07 -24.71
N THR A 20 1.78 -10.96 -25.23
CA THR A 20 0.36 -10.70 -25.51
C THR A 20 -0.57 -10.89 -24.30
N GLU A 21 -0.09 -11.44 -23.18
CA GLU A 21 -0.94 -11.78 -22.01
C GLU A 21 -0.87 -10.78 -20.86
N VAL A 22 -0.21 -9.66 -21.09
CA VAL A 22 0.09 -8.67 -20.07
C VAL A 22 -1.14 -7.79 -19.82
N ARG A 23 -1.71 -7.86 -18.61
CA ARG A 23 -2.86 -7.04 -18.19
C ARG A 23 -2.36 -5.87 -17.33
N ASP A 24 -2.72 -4.65 -17.71
CA ASP A 24 -2.45 -3.44 -16.93
C ASP A 24 -3.60 -3.20 -15.96
N ASN A 25 -3.42 -3.63 -14.70
CA ASN A 25 -4.47 -3.54 -13.68
C ASN A 25 -4.05 -2.78 -12.42
N ALA A 26 -2.77 -2.47 -12.23
CA ALA A 26 -2.24 -1.87 -11.01
C ALA A 26 -1.88 -0.39 -11.18
N ALA A 27 -2.07 0.40 -10.12
CA ALA A 27 -1.77 1.83 -10.12
C ALA A 27 -0.26 2.11 -10.05
N GLY A 28 0.47 1.23 -9.39
CA GLY A 28 1.91 1.24 -9.21
C GLY A 28 2.44 -0.19 -9.13
N HIS A 29 3.77 -0.29 -9.21
CA HIS A 29 4.52 -1.53 -9.10
C HIS A 29 5.87 -1.23 -8.46
N ASP A 30 6.24 -1.99 -7.44
CA ASP A 30 7.56 -1.98 -6.84
C ASP A 30 8.29 -3.31 -7.12
N LEU A 31 9.47 -3.23 -7.75
CA LEU A 31 10.23 -4.43 -8.11
C LEU A 31 11.61 -4.39 -7.49
N LYS A 32 11.97 -5.43 -6.72
CA LYS A 32 13.35 -5.66 -6.27
C LYS A 32 14.25 -5.81 -7.50
N LEU A 33 15.42 -5.17 -7.49
CA LEU A 33 16.35 -5.25 -8.60
C LEU A 33 16.87 -6.69 -8.85
N ALA A 34 17.00 -7.49 -7.79
CA ALA A 34 17.33 -8.91 -7.91
C ALA A 34 16.26 -9.70 -8.68
N ASP A 35 14.99 -9.32 -8.54
CA ASP A 35 13.88 -9.95 -9.26
C ASP A 35 13.84 -9.55 -10.73
N ILE A 36 14.20 -8.29 -11.03
CA ILE A 36 14.41 -7.82 -12.39
C ILE A 36 15.57 -8.59 -13.05
N ALA A 37 16.67 -8.83 -12.34
CA ALA A 37 17.77 -9.65 -12.84
C ALA A 37 17.31 -11.10 -13.13
N ALA A 38 16.54 -11.69 -12.21
CA ALA A 38 15.95 -13.01 -12.39
C ALA A 38 15.03 -13.09 -13.61
N PHE A 39 14.24 -12.05 -13.86
CA PHE A 39 13.41 -11.94 -15.06
C PHE A 39 14.25 -11.96 -16.35
N PHE A 40 15.30 -11.15 -16.45
CA PHE A 40 16.15 -11.12 -17.64
C PHE A 40 16.88 -12.45 -17.87
N ASN A 41 17.32 -13.11 -16.79
CA ASN A 41 17.89 -14.45 -16.87
C ASN A 41 16.86 -15.49 -17.35
N ALA A 42 15.63 -15.41 -16.85
CA ALA A 42 14.55 -16.30 -17.28
C ALA A 42 14.23 -16.10 -18.77
N CYS A 43 14.14 -14.86 -19.24
CA CYS A 43 13.97 -14.54 -20.67
C CYS A 43 15.09 -15.16 -21.53
N GLN A 44 16.34 -15.01 -21.11
CA GLN A 44 17.49 -15.58 -21.81
C GLN A 44 17.41 -17.12 -21.85
N ASN A 45 17.17 -17.75 -20.70
CA ASN A 45 17.13 -19.21 -20.58
C ASN A 45 15.97 -19.83 -21.36
N GLN A 46 14.83 -19.14 -21.43
CA GLN A 46 13.62 -19.60 -22.12
C GLN A 46 13.57 -19.17 -23.58
N SER A 47 14.61 -18.48 -24.07
CA SER A 47 14.63 -17.88 -25.42
C SER A 47 13.41 -16.98 -25.68
N ASN A 48 12.88 -16.33 -24.63
CA ASN A 48 11.74 -15.43 -24.71
C ASN A 48 12.28 -14.01 -25.00
N PRO A 49 11.96 -13.43 -26.18
CA PRO A 49 12.50 -12.14 -26.55
C PRO A 49 12.01 -11.03 -25.61
N LEU A 50 12.92 -10.11 -25.30
CA LEU A 50 12.57 -8.87 -24.61
C LEU A 50 11.77 -7.97 -25.55
N THR A 51 10.80 -7.24 -24.99
CA THR A 51 10.15 -6.12 -25.66
C THR A 51 11.13 -4.94 -25.79
N MET A 52 10.82 -3.95 -26.64
CA MET A 52 11.64 -2.74 -26.75
C MET A 52 11.81 -2.01 -25.40
N GLY A 53 10.74 -1.96 -24.59
CA GLY A 53 10.79 -1.32 -23.26
C GLY A 53 11.66 -2.08 -22.26
N GLU A 54 11.60 -3.41 -22.28
CA GLU A 54 12.44 -4.25 -21.41
C GLU A 54 13.90 -4.23 -21.85
N GLN A 55 14.18 -4.16 -23.15
CA GLN A 55 15.52 -4.00 -23.69
C GLN A 55 16.11 -2.65 -23.25
N ALA A 56 15.36 -1.56 -23.40
CA ALA A 56 15.77 -0.24 -22.93
C ALA A 56 16.01 -0.20 -21.42
N LEU A 57 15.16 -0.86 -20.63
CA LEU A 57 15.34 -0.99 -19.19
C LEU A 57 16.62 -1.76 -18.85
N LEU A 58 16.87 -2.90 -19.51
CA LEU A 58 18.08 -3.70 -19.31
C LEU A 58 19.34 -2.89 -19.63
N GLU A 59 19.35 -2.17 -20.75
CA GLU A 59 20.44 -1.30 -21.17
C GLU A 59 20.69 -0.19 -20.16
N GLN A 60 19.64 0.47 -19.69
CA GLN A 60 19.75 1.53 -18.69
C GLN A 60 20.30 1.00 -17.36
N LEU A 61 19.77 -0.12 -16.85
CA LEU A 61 20.22 -0.71 -15.59
C LEU A 61 21.67 -1.24 -15.68
N SER A 62 22.05 -1.77 -16.84
CA SER A 62 23.44 -2.23 -17.07
C SER A 62 24.39 -1.04 -17.20
N GLY A 63 24.00 0.00 -17.96
CA GLY A 63 24.82 1.18 -18.19
C GLY A 63 25.04 2.04 -16.93
N THR A 64 24.10 1.99 -15.99
CA THR A 64 24.21 2.63 -14.67
C THR A 64 24.94 1.78 -13.63
N GLY A 65 25.25 0.52 -13.95
CA GLY A 65 25.93 -0.41 -13.06
C GLY A 65 25.03 -1.01 -11.99
N PHE A 66 23.71 -0.84 -12.06
CA PHE A 66 22.75 -1.51 -11.16
C PHE A 66 22.65 -3.01 -11.46
N LEU A 67 22.74 -3.39 -12.74
CA LEU A 67 22.89 -4.77 -13.16
C LEU A 67 24.28 -5.00 -13.74
N SER A 68 24.88 -6.13 -13.41
CA SER A 68 26.11 -6.63 -14.04
C SER A 68 25.86 -7.99 -14.68
N LYS A 69 26.58 -8.30 -15.76
CA LYS A 69 26.54 -9.61 -16.40
C LYS A 69 27.83 -10.38 -16.11
N CYS A 70 27.75 -11.42 -15.30
CA CYS A 70 28.87 -12.28 -14.92
C CYS A 70 28.60 -13.70 -15.43
N ASN A 71 29.54 -14.28 -16.20
CA ASN A 71 29.39 -15.63 -16.78
C ASN A 71 28.07 -15.85 -17.55
N GLY A 72 27.58 -14.80 -18.22
CA GLY A 72 26.33 -14.87 -18.98
C GLY A 72 25.05 -14.70 -18.16
N ILE A 73 25.17 -14.50 -16.84
CA ILE A 73 24.04 -14.32 -15.90
C ILE A 73 24.00 -12.86 -15.43
N TYR A 74 22.80 -12.27 -15.43
CA TYR A 74 22.56 -10.96 -14.85
C TYR A 74 22.41 -11.04 -13.34
N GLU A 75 23.07 -10.15 -12.63
CA GLU A 75 23.04 -10.02 -11.18
C GLU A 75 22.85 -8.56 -10.78
N SER A 76 22.10 -8.31 -9.70
CA SER A 76 22.03 -6.98 -9.09
C SER A 76 23.32 -6.69 -8.33
N THR A 77 23.95 -5.55 -8.59
CA THR A 77 25.20 -5.16 -7.93
C THR A 77 25.02 -4.63 -6.52
N GLN A 78 23.81 -4.17 -6.20
CA GLN A 78 23.43 -3.61 -4.90
C GLN A 78 21.94 -3.78 -4.63
N PRO A 79 21.49 -3.74 -3.35
CA PRO A 79 20.08 -3.62 -3.01
C PRO A 79 19.49 -2.36 -3.64
N ALA A 80 18.50 -2.53 -4.50
CA ALA A 80 17.76 -1.45 -5.11
C ALA A 80 16.35 -1.93 -5.45
N ALA A 81 15.44 -0.98 -5.62
CA ALA A 81 14.08 -1.22 -6.08
C ALA A 81 13.75 -0.27 -7.23
N LEU A 82 12.91 -0.72 -8.16
CA LEU A 82 12.37 0.09 -9.23
C LEU A 82 10.89 0.34 -8.97
N ILE A 83 10.51 1.61 -8.96
CA ILE A 83 9.13 2.03 -8.79
C ILE A 83 8.57 2.40 -10.16
N GLY A 84 7.58 1.64 -10.59
CA GLY A 84 6.75 1.95 -11.74
C GLY A 84 5.43 2.55 -11.29
N MET A 85 4.93 3.55 -12.02
CA MET A 85 3.59 4.10 -11.78
C MET A 85 2.87 4.27 -13.11
N SER A 86 1.59 3.91 -13.13
CA SER A 86 0.77 4.12 -14.31
C SER A 86 0.57 5.62 -14.56
N ARG A 87 0.73 6.03 -15.83
CA ARG A 87 0.45 7.42 -16.25
C ARG A 87 -1.04 7.66 -16.45
N SER A 88 -1.84 6.61 -16.62
CA SER A 88 -3.26 6.68 -16.93
C SER A 88 -4.12 6.41 -15.69
N GLY A 89 -4.80 7.46 -15.21
CA GLY A 89 -6.19 7.37 -14.80
C GLY A 89 -6.59 6.51 -13.59
N VAL A 90 -5.87 6.58 -12.47
CA VAL A 90 -6.40 6.03 -11.20
C VAL A 90 -7.07 7.15 -10.40
N MET A 91 -8.21 6.84 -9.79
CA MET A 91 -8.93 7.75 -8.87
C MET A 91 -8.12 8.07 -7.61
N THR A 92 -7.10 7.26 -7.31
CA THR A 92 -6.18 7.43 -6.19
C THR A 92 -5.16 8.53 -6.51
N PRO A 93 -4.93 9.48 -5.59
CA PRO A 93 -3.89 10.50 -5.77
C PRO A 93 -2.51 9.86 -6.03
N ARG A 94 -1.80 10.34 -7.06
CA ARG A 94 -0.47 9.80 -7.43
C ARG A 94 0.54 9.83 -6.29
N ASN A 95 0.45 10.81 -5.40
CA ASN A 95 1.31 10.91 -4.23
C ASN A 95 1.04 9.77 -3.22
N GLU A 96 -0.17 9.25 -3.13
CA GLU A 96 -0.49 8.12 -2.25
C GLU A 96 0.04 6.82 -2.83
N VAL A 97 -0.16 6.59 -4.13
CA VAL A 97 0.48 5.47 -4.84
C VAL A 97 2.00 5.56 -4.71
N ALA A 98 2.59 6.72 -4.97
CA ALA A 98 4.04 6.89 -4.82
C ALA A 98 4.52 6.60 -3.39
N LEU A 99 3.79 7.04 -2.36
CA LEU A 99 4.14 6.76 -0.96
C LEU A 99 4.07 5.26 -0.66
N HIS A 100 3.04 4.58 -1.17
CA HIS A 100 2.88 3.13 -1.08
C HIS A 100 4.06 2.38 -1.70
N GLU A 101 4.36 2.65 -2.99
CA GLU A 101 5.47 2.00 -3.69
C GLU A 101 6.85 2.33 -3.06
N ILE A 102 7.03 3.56 -2.55
CA ILE A 102 8.26 3.96 -1.85
C ILE A 102 8.42 3.20 -0.54
N ALA A 103 7.33 2.95 0.19
CA ALA A 103 7.36 2.16 1.41
C ALA A 103 7.93 0.76 1.16
N HIS A 104 7.46 0.09 0.11
CA HIS A 104 8.00 -1.20 -0.31
C HIS A 104 9.46 -1.12 -0.75
N ALA A 105 9.82 -0.11 -1.55
CA ALA A 105 11.20 0.10 -1.96
C ALA A 105 12.15 0.22 -0.76
N TYR A 106 11.78 0.99 0.27
CA TYR A 106 12.56 1.09 1.53
C TYR A 106 12.65 -0.26 2.24
N TYR A 107 11.53 -0.97 2.36
CA TYR A 107 11.50 -2.30 2.95
C TYR A 107 12.45 -3.29 2.23
N PHE A 108 12.64 -3.15 0.91
CA PHE A 108 13.56 -3.99 0.15
C PHE A 108 15.03 -3.63 0.37
N VAL A 109 15.36 -2.34 0.35
CA VAL A 109 16.75 -1.87 0.28
C VAL A 109 17.39 -1.61 1.65
N ASP A 110 16.60 -1.24 2.66
CA ASP A 110 17.06 -0.91 4.01
C ASP A 110 16.72 -2.04 4.99
N ALA A 111 17.76 -2.74 5.44
CA ALA A 111 17.62 -3.87 6.37
C ALA A 111 17.11 -3.47 7.76
N ASP A 112 17.45 -2.27 8.22
CA ASP A 112 17.00 -1.75 9.52
C ASP A 112 15.52 -1.33 9.42
N PHE A 113 15.14 -0.67 8.33
CA PHE A 113 13.74 -0.34 8.06
C PHE A 113 12.87 -1.60 8.00
N ARG A 114 13.33 -2.63 7.29
CA ARG A 114 12.66 -3.93 7.22
C ARG A 114 12.54 -4.57 8.61
N THR A 115 13.59 -4.52 9.42
CA THR A 115 13.58 -5.01 10.80
C THR A 115 12.51 -4.31 11.63
N ASP A 116 12.41 -2.98 11.53
CA ASP A 116 11.42 -2.18 12.26
C ASP A 116 9.98 -2.51 11.83
N VAL A 117 9.73 -2.62 10.52
CA VAL A 117 8.42 -3.03 9.98
C VAL A 117 8.02 -4.42 10.48
N ASN A 118 8.96 -5.36 10.45
CA ASN A 118 8.74 -6.73 10.90
C ASN A 118 8.48 -6.79 12.40
N ALA A 119 9.17 -5.97 13.19
CA ALA A 119 8.94 -5.87 14.63
C ALA A 119 7.52 -5.39 14.94
N VAL A 120 7.00 -4.40 14.21
CA VAL A 120 5.60 -3.96 14.37
C VAL A 120 4.64 -5.09 14.04
N TRP A 121 4.81 -5.78 12.91
CA TRP A 121 3.95 -6.91 12.54
C TRP A 121 4.00 -8.02 13.59
N SER A 122 5.20 -8.43 14.03
CA SER A 122 5.38 -9.46 15.06
C SER A 122 4.83 -9.05 16.43
N SER A 123 4.68 -7.75 16.71
CA SER A 123 4.05 -7.25 17.94
C SER A 123 2.52 -7.35 17.95
N LEU A 124 1.90 -7.56 16.79
CA LEU A 124 0.45 -7.73 16.67
C LEU A 124 0.02 -9.04 17.30
N LYS A 125 -1.17 -9.05 17.90
CA LYS A 125 -1.75 -10.27 18.45
C LYS A 125 -2.04 -11.25 17.30
N PRO A 126 -2.03 -12.58 17.53
CA PRO A 126 -2.28 -13.55 16.48
C PRO A 126 -3.60 -13.33 15.71
N HIS A 127 -4.65 -12.85 16.37
CA HIS A 127 -5.93 -12.56 15.71
C HIS A 127 -5.92 -11.24 14.92
N GLU A 128 -5.07 -10.27 15.26
CA GLU A 128 -4.86 -9.03 14.51
C GLU A 128 -4.08 -9.33 13.22
N GLN A 129 -3.01 -10.13 13.29
CA GLN A 129 -2.28 -10.60 12.11
C GLN A 129 -3.20 -11.40 11.18
N LYS A 130 -3.98 -12.33 11.75
CA LYS A 130 -4.95 -13.14 11.01
C LYS A 130 -6.03 -12.29 10.34
N PHE A 131 -6.50 -11.25 11.01
CA PHE A 131 -7.46 -10.29 10.45
C PHE A 131 -6.89 -9.56 9.23
N LEU A 132 -5.69 -8.98 9.36
CA LEU A 132 -5.03 -8.26 8.25
C LEU A 132 -4.71 -9.19 7.08
N ALA A 133 -4.11 -10.35 7.36
CA ALA A 133 -3.82 -11.36 6.34
C ALA A 133 -5.09 -11.84 5.63
N GLY A 134 -6.17 -12.07 6.40
CA GLY A 134 -7.48 -12.42 5.86
C GLY A 134 -8.04 -11.31 4.96
N ALA A 135 -7.93 -10.05 5.38
CA ALA A 135 -8.39 -8.91 4.58
C ALA A 135 -7.62 -8.78 3.27
N MET A 136 -6.28 -8.89 3.30
CA MET A 136 -5.43 -8.85 2.11
C MET A 136 -5.81 -9.97 1.14
N VAL A 137 -5.86 -11.22 1.61
CA VAL A 137 -6.23 -12.35 0.73
C VAL A 137 -7.67 -12.21 0.20
N ALA A 138 -8.62 -11.81 1.06
CA ALA A 138 -10.02 -11.64 0.67
C ALA A 138 -10.24 -10.46 -0.29
N SER A 139 -9.40 -9.43 -0.25
CA SER A 139 -9.48 -8.29 -1.19
C SER A 139 -9.26 -8.72 -2.65
N GLY A 140 -8.62 -9.88 -2.87
CA GLY A 140 -8.29 -10.40 -4.19
C GLY A 140 -7.01 -9.81 -4.78
N PHE A 141 -6.35 -8.90 -4.08
CA PHE A 141 -5.06 -8.34 -4.51
C PHE A 141 -3.88 -9.27 -4.20
N TYR A 142 -3.99 -10.13 -3.18
CA TYR A 142 -2.86 -10.93 -2.69
C TYR A 142 -3.18 -12.43 -2.69
N ALA A 143 -2.45 -13.19 -3.52
CA ALA A 143 -2.75 -14.60 -3.77
C ALA A 143 -2.08 -15.58 -2.78
N SER A 144 -0.89 -15.25 -2.27
CA SER A 144 0.00 -16.25 -1.65
C SER A 144 -0.06 -16.33 -0.13
N GLY A 145 -0.57 -15.29 0.56
CA GLY A 145 -0.44 -15.17 2.01
C GLY A 145 1.03 -15.22 2.48
N ASP A 146 1.97 -14.90 1.59
CA ASP A 146 3.39 -14.87 1.87
C ASP A 146 3.67 -13.89 3.01
N PRO A 147 4.32 -14.31 4.12
CA PRO A 147 4.52 -13.44 5.27
C PRO A 147 5.24 -12.13 4.95
N GLU A 148 6.20 -12.14 4.02
CA GLU A 148 6.95 -10.93 3.66
C GLU A 148 6.05 -9.94 2.91
N ILE A 149 5.22 -10.43 1.99
CA ILE A 149 4.21 -9.62 1.28
C ILE A 149 3.22 -9.05 2.31
N LEU A 150 2.65 -9.88 3.17
CA LEU A 150 1.66 -9.41 4.15
C LEU A 150 2.23 -8.34 5.10
N GLN A 151 3.51 -8.47 5.49
CA GLN A 151 4.20 -7.50 6.36
C GLN A 151 4.41 -6.16 5.68
N THR A 152 4.96 -6.17 4.46
CA THR A 152 5.25 -4.94 3.71
C THR A 152 3.96 -4.22 3.31
N GLU A 153 2.92 -4.98 2.94
CA GLU A 153 1.59 -4.44 2.61
C GLU A 153 0.89 -3.86 3.84
N ALA A 154 1.00 -4.50 5.00
CA ALA A 154 0.44 -3.97 6.23
C ALA A 154 1.02 -2.60 6.54
N HIS A 155 2.33 -2.43 6.35
CA HIS A 155 3.01 -1.15 6.51
C HIS A 155 2.55 -0.12 5.47
N ALA A 156 2.64 -0.43 4.18
CA ALA A 156 2.34 0.50 3.09
C ALA A 156 0.90 1.02 3.15
N HIS A 157 -0.08 0.13 3.29
CA HIS A 157 -1.50 0.50 3.43
C HIS A 157 -1.80 1.27 4.72
N SER A 158 -1.02 1.05 5.79
CA SER A 158 -1.24 1.73 7.07
C SER A 158 -0.73 3.15 7.09
N ILE A 159 0.29 3.50 6.31
CA ILE A 159 0.85 4.86 6.28
C ILE A 159 0.21 5.75 5.20
N GLU A 160 -0.56 5.14 4.30
CA GLU A 160 -1.49 5.88 3.44
C GLU A 160 -2.54 6.63 4.26
N LYS A 161 -3.14 7.64 3.65
CA LYS A 161 -4.18 8.42 4.30
C LYS A 161 -5.42 7.55 4.55
N VAL A 162 -5.55 7.10 5.79
CA VAL A 162 -6.60 6.18 6.29
C VAL A 162 -8.04 6.60 5.93
N PHE A 163 -8.31 7.88 5.64
CA PHE A 163 -9.66 8.42 5.55
C PHE A 163 -10.02 9.11 4.22
N GLU A 164 -9.30 8.86 3.12
CA GLU A 164 -9.63 9.42 1.79
C GLU A 164 -10.14 8.36 0.78
N GLY A 165 -10.43 7.14 1.24
CA GLY A 165 -10.90 6.04 0.38
C GLY A 165 -9.78 5.25 -0.30
N SER A 166 -8.56 5.41 0.19
CA SER A 166 -7.35 4.66 -0.15
C SER A 166 -6.85 3.83 1.06
N GLY A 167 -5.70 3.19 0.91
CA GLY A 167 -5.01 2.44 1.95
C GLY A 167 -5.84 1.33 2.59
N ILE A 168 -5.54 1.11 3.87
CA ILE A 168 -6.05 -0.04 4.62
C ILE A 168 -7.58 -0.10 4.66
N VAL A 169 -8.29 1.04 4.74
CA VAL A 169 -9.75 1.06 4.77
C VAL A 169 -10.34 0.56 3.46
N ASN A 170 -9.78 0.97 2.33
CA ASN A 170 -10.22 0.50 1.02
C ASN A 170 -9.99 -1.01 0.87
N LEU A 171 -8.85 -1.50 1.36
CA LEU A 171 -8.55 -2.93 1.42
C LEU A 171 -9.60 -3.71 2.22
N LEU A 172 -10.02 -3.21 3.41
CA LEU A 172 -11.08 -3.85 4.19
C LEU A 172 -12.44 -3.86 3.47
N ILE A 173 -12.77 -2.80 2.73
CA ILE A 173 -14.01 -2.72 1.94
C ILE A 173 -14.01 -3.77 0.82
N TYR A 174 -12.91 -3.90 0.08
CA TYR A 174 -12.80 -4.93 -0.96
C TYR A 174 -12.88 -6.35 -0.39
N ALA A 175 -12.20 -6.59 0.74
CA ALA A 175 -12.28 -7.85 1.45
C ALA A 175 -13.72 -8.22 1.79
N GLU A 176 -14.46 -7.28 2.39
CA GLU A 176 -15.87 -7.46 2.72
C GLU A 176 -16.73 -7.79 1.49
N GLN A 177 -16.61 -6.98 0.42
CA GLN A 177 -17.40 -7.17 -0.80
C GLN A 177 -17.16 -8.54 -1.44
N ASN A 178 -15.93 -9.03 -1.42
CA ASN A 178 -15.60 -10.35 -1.94
C ASN A 178 -16.08 -11.46 -1.01
N CYS A 179 -16.03 -11.25 0.31
CA CYS A 179 -16.57 -12.21 1.27
C CYS A 179 -18.09 -12.30 1.30
N ASP A 180 -18.80 -11.29 0.82
CA ASP A 180 -20.25 -11.40 0.58
C ASP A 180 -20.54 -12.30 -0.65
N LYS A 181 -19.61 -12.42 -1.60
CA LYS A 181 -19.74 -13.25 -2.79
C LYS A 181 -19.25 -14.70 -2.59
N ALA A 182 -18.17 -14.88 -1.83
CA ALA A 182 -17.52 -16.17 -1.58
C ALA A 182 -17.13 -16.32 -0.09
N PRO A 183 -18.12 -16.43 0.83
CA PRO A 183 -17.89 -16.40 2.27
C PRO A 183 -17.07 -17.58 2.82
N GLU A 184 -17.00 -18.69 2.08
CA GLU A 184 -16.37 -19.94 2.48
C GLU A 184 -14.84 -19.96 2.32
N THR A 185 -14.23 -18.95 1.71
CA THR A 185 -12.78 -18.91 1.53
C THR A 185 -12.05 -18.75 2.87
N LYS A 186 -10.82 -19.28 2.96
CA LYS A 186 -9.98 -19.12 4.15
C LYS A 186 -9.72 -17.64 4.46
N GLY A 187 -9.44 -16.82 3.45
CA GLY A 187 -9.26 -15.37 3.62
C GLY A 187 -10.46 -14.72 4.29
N CYS A 188 -11.68 -15.07 3.87
CA CYS A 188 -12.90 -14.58 4.49
C CYS A 188 -13.12 -15.09 5.90
N SER A 189 -12.85 -16.36 6.17
CA SER A 189 -12.92 -16.90 7.53
C SER A 189 -11.97 -16.17 8.48
N ASP A 190 -10.76 -15.88 8.02
CA ASP A 190 -9.72 -15.18 8.77
C ASP A 190 -10.09 -13.70 8.99
N PHE A 191 -10.57 -13.02 7.95
CA PHE A 191 -11.09 -11.64 8.02
C PHE A 191 -12.24 -11.52 9.03
N TRP A 192 -13.26 -12.38 8.93
CA TRP A 192 -14.39 -12.38 9.87
C TRP A 192 -14.06 -12.99 11.24
N SER A 193 -12.81 -13.42 11.49
CA SER A 193 -12.39 -13.95 12.81
C SER A 193 -12.10 -12.85 13.83
N TYR A 194 -11.95 -11.59 13.38
CA TYR A 194 -11.70 -10.47 14.28
C TYR A 194 -12.91 -10.17 15.19
N ARG A 195 -12.62 -9.80 16.44
CA ARG A 195 -13.64 -9.53 17.49
C ARG A 195 -13.37 -8.23 18.26
N GLY A 196 -12.38 -7.44 17.83
CA GLY A 196 -12.03 -6.17 18.48
C GLY A 196 -12.73 -4.97 17.83
N GLU A 197 -12.40 -3.79 18.34
CA GLU A 197 -12.79 -2.51 17.74
C GLU A 197 -11.86 -2.20 16.57
N ILE A 198 -12.39 -2.27 15.33
CA ILE A 198 -11.57 -2.13 14.12
C ILE A 198 -10.94 -0.74 14.05
N GLU A 199 -11.71 0.31 14.37
CA GLU A 199 -11.21 1.69 14.33
C GLU A 199 -10.01 1.91 15.27
N ALA A 200 -10.14 1.49 16.53
CA ALA A 200 -9.07 1.60 17.51
C ALA A 200 -7.82 0.82 17.09
N PHE A 201 -8.01 -0.36 16.50
CA PHE A 201 -6.92 -1.16 15.95
C PHE A 201 -6.22 -0.46 14.78
N LEU A 202 -6.95 0.00 13.77
CA LEU A 202 -6.36 0.69 12.61
C LEU A 202 -5.64 1.98 13.01
N PHE A 203 -6.20 2.74 13.95
CA PHE A 203 -5.54 3.94 14.49
C PHE A 203 -4.23 3.59 15.21
N SER A 204 -4.24 2.54 16.05
CA SER A 204 -3.02 2.06 16.70
C SER A 204 -2.00 1.55 15.69
N LEU A 205 -2.42 0.88 14.62
CA LEU A 205 -1.56 0.32 13.59
C LEU A 205 -0.89 1.44 12.77
N HIS A 206 -1.68 2.42 12.34
CA HIS A 206 -1.20 3.61 11.65
C HIS A 206 -0.11 4.31 12.46
N ASN A 207 -0.36 4.59 13.75
CA ASN A 207 0.62 5.30 14.58
C ASN A 207 1.95 4.54 14.70
N ARG A 208 1.92 3.20 14.88
CA ARG A 208 3.14 2.39 14.99
C ARG A 208 3.96 2.42 13.71
N TYR A 209 3.30 2.34 12.55
CA TYR A 209 4.00 2.38 11.26
C TYR A 209 4.40 3.79 10.84
N ALA A 210 3.60 4.81 11.16
CA ALA A 210 3.92 6.21 10.92
C ALA A 210 5.18 6.63 11.69
N GLU A 211 5.36 6.17 12.94
CA GLU A 211 6.58 6.46 13.72
C GLU A 211 7.86 5.97 13.03
N ILE A 212 7.81 4.83 12.33
CA ILE A 212 8.94 4.30 11.55
C ILE A 212 9.13 5.12 10.27
N SER A 213 8.03 5.45 9.59
CA SER A 213 8.04 6.11 8.29
C SER A 213 8.39 7.60 8.34
N GLU A 214 7.88 8.36 9.31
CA GLU A 214 8.13 9.80 9.44
C GLU A 214 9.61 10.11 9.66
N CYS A 215 10.36 9.19 10.27
CA CYS A 215 11.79 9.37 10.52
C CYS A 215 12.69 8.94 9.35
N ARG A 216 12.18 8.14 8.40
CA ARG A 216 13.02 7.47 7.39
C ARG A 216 12.58 7.69 5.95
N LEU A 217 11.30 7.99 5.70
CA LEU A 217 10.81 8.25 4.34
C LEU A 217 11.00 9.73 3.97
N PRO A 218 11.71 10.06 2.88
CA PRO A 218 12.10 11.42 2.54
C PRO A 218 10.94 12.34 2.13
N LEU A 219 9.74 11.78 1.94
CA LEU A 219 8.53 12.52 1.59
C LEU A 219 7.69 12.92 2.80
N LEU A 220 8.02 12.42 3.99
CA LEU A 220 7.30 12.76 5.21
C LEU A 220 8.15 13.73 6.05
N PRO A 221 7.58 14.81 6.57
CA PRO A 221 8.31 15.70 7.46
C PRO A 221 8.64 14.95 8.76
N CYS A 222 9.92 14.62 8.94
CA CYS A 222 10.41 14.15 10.24
C CYS A 222 10.19 15.30 11.23
N THR A 223 9.33 15.10 12.23
CA THR A 223 9.25 16.02 13.37
C THR A 223 10.37 15.66 14.32
N PRO A 224 11.48 16.44 14.38
CA PRO A 224 12.54 16.12 15.32
C PRO A 224 12.04 16.47 16.71
N ASP A 225 12.15 15.51 17.63
CA ASP A 225 12.00 15.63 19.09
C ASP A 225 10.60 15.76 19.71
N LYS A 226 10.13 14.63 20.28
CA LYS A 226 9.21 14.58 21.44
C LYS A 226 9.91 14.88 22.78
N LYS A 227 11.14 15.42 22.79
CA LYS A 227 11.91 15.71 24.02
C LYS A 227 12.66 17.05 24.00
N SER A 228 11.99 18.16 23.72
CA SER A 228 12.46 19.47 24.23
C SER A 228 11.34 20.52 24.19
N THR A 229 10.90 20.93 25.37
CA THR A 229 10.06 22.12 25.55
C THR A 229 10.97 23.35 25.44
N THR A 230 11.18 23.89 24.24
CA THR A 230 11.58 25.30 24.07
C THR A 230 11.06 25.84 22.73
N MET A 231 10.22 26.88 22.81
CA MET A 231 9.53 27.50 21.69
C MET A 231 10.50 28.04 20.62
N MET A 232 10.34 27.60 19.38
CA MET A 232 10.58 28.45 18.21
C MET A 232 9.24 28.93 17.68
N THR A 233 9.10 30.25 17.49
CA THR A 233 7.82 30.91 17.20
C THR A 233 7.33 30.65 15.78
N ALA A 234 6.02 30.42 15.65
CA ALA A 234 5.26 30.05 14.44
C ALA A 234 5.35 31.01 13.23
N SER A 235 6.08 32.12 13.29
CA SER A 235 6.15 33.11 12.20
C SER A 235 7.02 32.68 11.01
N SER A 236 7.99 31.79 11.19
CA SER A 236 8.89 31.38 10.09
C SER A 236 8.29 30.28 9.20
N ILE A 237 7.34 29.51 9.73
CA ILE A 237 6.62 28.43 9.01
C ILE A 237 5.47 29.01 8.16
N HIS A 238 4.91 30.16 8.57
CA HIS A 238 3.80 30.80 7.86
C HIS A 238 4.21 31.43 6.51
N ALA A 239 5.49 31.77 6.31
CA ALA A 239 5.99 32.36 5.07
C ALA A 239 6.18 31.33 3.94
N ALA A 240 6.54 30.08 4.26
CA ALA A 240 6.69 29.01 3.27
C ALA A 240 5.33 28.41 2.83
N ILE A 241 4.33 28.42 3.72
CA ILE A 241 2.97 27.93 3.41
C ILE A 241 2.19 28.94 2.55
N LYS A 242 2.48 30.25 2.66
CA LYS A 242 1.78 31.28 1.88
C LYS A 242 2.06 31.25 0.38
N ASP A 243 3.21 30.74 -0.04
CA ASP A 243 3.62 30.76 -1.46
C ASP A 243 3.15 29.53 -2.26
N LEU A 244 2.68 28.47 -1.59
CA LEU A 244 2.15 27.27 -2.26
C LEU A 244 0.61 27.15 -2.22
N SER A 245 -0.10 27.98 -1.46
CA SER A 245 -1.56 27.79 -1.26
C SER A 245 -2.48 28.98 -1.59
N TYR A 246 -1.99 30.11 -2.15
CA TYR A 246 -2.82 31.33 -2.27
C TYR A 246 -3.33 31.69 -3.67
N LYS A 247 -3.21 30.83 -4.70
CA LYS A 247 -3.84 31.10 -6.01
C LYS A 247 -5.11 30.32 -6.34
N GLU A 248 -5.55 29.32 -5.57
CA GLU A 248 -6.79 28.60 -5.90
C GLU A 248 -7.82 28.36 -4.77
N VAL A 249 -7.56 28.70 -3.50
CA VAL A 249 -8.50 28.37 -2.40
C VAL A 249 -9.00 29.58 -1.61
N SER A 250 -8.95 30.79 -2.19
CA SER A 250 -9.62 31.98 -1.64
C SER A 250 -11.01 32.14 -2.24
N ARG A 251 -11.92 31.21 -1.93
CA ARG A 251 -13.37 31.46 -1.85
C ARG A 251 -13.99 30.31 -1.05
N THR A 252 -14.60 30.66 0.07
CA THR A 252 -15.57 29.86 0.84
C THR A 252 -15.00 29.08 2.03
N VAL A 253 -14.70 29.75 3.14
CA VAL A 253 -15.07 29.22 4.48
C VAL A 253 -15.47 30.39 5.39
N LYS A 254 -16.78 30.63 5.50
CA LYS A 254 -17.42 31.15 6.71
C LYS A 254 -18.51 30.15 7.07
N GLY A 255 -18.40 29.53 8.25
CA GLY A 255 -19.48 28.77 8.88
C GLY A 255 -19.20 27.28 9.06
N ILE A 256 -18.41 26.92 10.07
CA ILE A 256 -18.26 25.51 10.51
C ILE A 256 -19.35 25.10 11.52
N ASP A 257 -20.06 26.05 12.15
CA ASP A 257 -21.12 25.74 13.13
C ASP A 257 -22.50 25.37 12.54
N ALA A 258 -22.65 25.30 11.21
CA ALA A 258 -23.94 24.99 10.56
C ALA A 258 -24.06 23.54 10.02
N LEU A 259 -23.00 22.73 10.07
CA LEU A 259 -22.97 21.42 9.39
C LEU A 259 -23.58 20.25 10.18
N SER A 260 -23.93 20.43 11.46
CA SER A 260 -24.57 19.39 12.28
C SER A 260 -26.08 19.24 12.07
N LYS A 261 -26.70 20.06 11.20
CA LYS A 261 -28.16 20.07 10.95
C LYS A 261 -28.57 20.02 9.47
N LEU A 262 -27.64 19.82 8.55
CA LEU A 262 -27.95 19.69 7.12
C LEU A 262 -28.21 18.22 6.77
N GLU A 263 -29.44 17.91 6.36
CA GLU A 263 -29.70 16.65 5.66
C GLU A 263 -28.85 16.59 4.40
N LEU A 264 -27.98 15.57 4.32
CA LEU A 264 -27.07 15.40 3.22
C LEU A 264 -27.84 15.18 1.89
N PRO A 265 -27.39 15.81 0.79
CA PRO A 265 -28.05 15.67 -0.50
C PRO A 265 -28.05 14.20 -0.98
N PRO A 266 -29.04 13.78 -1.80
CA PRO A 266 -29.23 12.38 -2.22
C PRO A 266 -28.00 11.72 -2.86
N TYR A 267 -27.07 12.50 -3.42
CA TYR A 267 -25.80 12.03 -3.97
C TYR A 267 -24.83 11.50 -2.89
N ALA A 268 -24.78 12.12 -1.71
CA ALA A 268 -23.95 11.66 -0.59
C ALA A 268 -24.43 10.32 0.00
N ARG A 269 -25.67 9.89 -0.32
CA ARG A 269 -26.19 8.56 0.02
C ARG A 269 -25.59 7.44 -0.84
N ARG A 270 -25.01 7.76 -2.01
CA ARG A 270 -24.40 6.76 -2.91
C ARG A 270 -22.91 6.52 -2.64
N ASN A 271 -22.25 7.43 -1.92
CA ASN A 271 -20.86 7.28 -1.51
C ASN A 271 -20.71 7.78 -0.06
N PRO A 272 -20.95 6.92 0.94
CA PRO A 272 -20.78 7.29 2.34
C PRO A 272 -19.35 7.76 2.61
N SER A 273 -19.19 8.71 3.55
CA SER A 273 -17.87 9.17 3.98
C SER A 273 -17.03 8.00 4.51
N PRO A 274 -15.69 8.07 4.49
CA PRO A 274 -14.84 7.00 4.99
C PRO A 274 -15.14 6.61 6.44
N TYR A 275 -15.45 7.58 7.30
CA TYR A 275 -15.93 7.31 8.66
C TYR A 275 -17.26 6.54 8.68
N ALA A 276 -18.23 6.91 7.84
CA ALA A 276 -19.48 6.19 7.73
C ALA A 276 -19.28 4.75 7.19
N ARG A 277 -18.35 4.55 6.25
CA ARG A 277 -17.99 3.20 5.75
C ARG A 277 -17.38 2.34 6.85
N MET A 278 -16.51 2.90 7.68
CA MET A 278 -15.94 2.19 8.83
C MET A 278 -17.00 1.78 9.85
N ASN A 279 -17.93 2.68 10.18
CA ASN A 279 -19.04 2.36 11.08
C ASN A 279 -19.96 1.27 10.50
N MET A 280 -20.21 1.30 9.19
CA MET A 280 -20.97 0.25 8.51
C MET A 280 -20.24 -1.10 8.55
N LEU A 281 -18.92 -1.11 8.33
CA LEU A 281 -18.10 -2.31 8.42
C LEU A 281 -18.16 -2.90 9.84
N GLN A 282 -17.95 -2.08 10.87
CA GLN A 282 -18.04 -2.51 12.27
C GLN A 282 -19.42 -3.10 12.59
N ALA A 283 -20.50 -2.43 12.22
CA ALA A 283 -21.87 -2.92 12.45
C ALA A 283 -22.13 -4.29 11.80
N ARG A 284 -21.55 -4.55 10.63
CA ARG A 284 -21.66 -5.84 9.94
C ARG A 284 -20.85 -6.95 10.63
N PHE A 285 -19.66 -6.63 11.16
CA PHE A 285 -18.93 -7.54 12.04
C PHE A 285 -19.78 -7.96 13.23
N ASP A 286 -20.37 -6.99 13.92
CA ASP A 286 -21.22 -7.24 15.09
C ASP A 286 -22.45 -8.10 14.74
N GLN A 287 -23.11 -7.81 13.62
CA GLN A 287 -24.27 -8.58 13.15
C GLN A 287 -23.91 -10.04 12.85
N ARG A 288 -22.78 -10.30 12.16
CA ARG A 288 -22.34 -11.67 11.84
C ARG A 288 -22.00 -12.45 13.11
N HIS A 289 -21.39 -11.82 14.11
CA HIS A 289 -21.07 -12.46 15.39
C HIS A 289 -22.31 -12.80 16.18
N HIS A 290 -23.33 -11.95 16.14
CA HIS A 290 -24.61 -12.22 16.80
C HIS A 290 -25.28 -13.46 16.21
N ARG A 291 -25.35 -13.59 14.87
CA ARG A 291 -25.94 -14.76 14.20
C ARG A 291 -25.27 -16.08 14.56
N LYS A 292 -23.94 -16.09 14.73
CA LYS A 292 -23.19 -17.31 15.12
C LYS A 292 -23.43 -17.74 16.57
N LYS A 293 -23.87 -16.84 17.46
CA LYS A 293 -24.18 -17.17 18.85
C LYS A 293 -25.58 -17.77 19.03
N THR A 294 -26.48 -17.52 18.07
CA THR A 294 -27.88 -17.93 18.12
C THR A 294 -28.18 -19.25 17.39
N GLN A 295 -27.20 -19.80 16.67
CA GLN A 295 -27.25 -21.11 16.02
C GLN A 295 -26.48 -22.13 16.86
#